data_AF-A0A233S1W4-F1
#
_entry.id   AF-A0A233S1W4-F1
#
_cell.length_a   1.000
_cell.length_b   1.000
_cell.length_c   1.000
_cell.angle_alpha   90.00
_cell.angle_beta   90.00
_cell.angle_gamma   90.00
#
_symmetry.space_group_name_H-M   'P 1'
#
loop_
_entity.id
_entity.type
_entity.pdbx_description
1 polymer ?
#
loop_
_entity_poly.entity_id
_entity_poly.type
_entity_poly.pdbx_seq_one_letter_code
_entity_poly.pdbx_strand_id
1 'polypeptide(L)'
;MTTWGLVIETTVGVGERKHTEAHVVAHITGLREEALAELERRARSHSPEHPRSPKRRRLLRQNDGFLLVIDGAWQSFVTRFTVAELLEDSDAPAVPEPVAESSTVPDAAPAEPVEPVEPVEPVEPVEPVEPVEPVEPVEQQVERYPDGVPVRPAWLGRDDLP
;
A
#
# COMPACT_ATOMS: atom_id res chain seq x y z
N MET A 1 17.64 -21.70 3.26
CA MET A 1 16.50 -20.78 3.47
C MET A 1 16.03 -20.32 2.11
N THR A 2 14.72 -20.22 1.89
CA THR A 2 14.18 -19.74 0.61
C THR A 2 14.33 -18.23 0.51
N THR A 3 14.74 -17.74 -0.65
CA THR A 3 14.78 -16.30 -0.95
C THR A 3 13.53 -15.94 -1.74
N TRP A 4 12.84 -14.92 -1.30
CA TRP A 4 11.62 -14.40 -1.91
C TRP A 4 11.90 -13.07 -2.57
N GLY A 5 11.58 -12.95 -3.85
CA GLY A 5 11.52 -11.70 -4.59
C GLY A 5 10.16 -11.02 -4.41
N LEU A 6 10.19 -9.73 -4.11
CA LEU A 6 9.00 -8.89 -4.03
C LEU A 6 8.87 -8.14 -5.35
N VAL A 7 7.80 -8.42 -6.09
CA VAL A 7 7.59 -7.90 -7.44
C VAL A 7 6.46 -6.90 -7.44
N ILE A 8 6.66 -5.79 -8.13
CA ILE A 8 5.63 -4.78 -8.40
C ILE A 8 5.44 -4.68 -9.91
N GLU A 9 4.23 -5.00 -10.37
CA GLU A 9 3.79 -4.76 -11.74
C GLU A 9 2.94 -3.49 -11.74
N THR A 10 3.40 -2.43 -12.39
CA THR A 10 2.65 -1.17 -12.45
C THR A 10 2.45 -0.72 -13.89
N THR A 11 1.33 -0.04 -14.14
CA THR A 11 1.13 0.62 -15.44
C THR A 11 2.04 1.85 -15.51
N VAL A 12 2.92 1.87 -16.49
CA VAL A 12 3.81 3.00 -16.82
C VAL A 12 3.46 3.58 -18.18
N GLY A 13 3.92 4.80 -18.45
CA GLY A 13 3.69 5.49 -19.72
C GLY A 13 2.38 6.29 -19.78
N VAL A 14 2.23 7.04 -20.89
CA VAL A 14 1.17 8.05 -21.06
C VAL A 14 0.39 7.80 -22.36
N GLY A 15 -0.93 8.04 -22.34
CA GLY A 15 -1.80 7.87 -23.51
C GLY A 15 -1.80 6.43 -24.04
N GLU A 16 -1.60 6.29 -25.36
CA GLU A 16 -1.54 5.01 -26.08
C GLU A 16 -0.24 4.21 -25.82
N ARG A 17 0.79 4.81 -25.21
CA ARG A 17 2.06 4.12 -24.90
C ARG A 17 2.08 3.47 -23.52
N LYS A 18 0.91 3.30 -22.91
CA LYS A 18 0.80 2.62 -21.62
C LYS A 18 1.16 1.16 -21.77
N HIS A 19 2.02 0.68 -20.88
CA HIS A 19 2.35 -0.73 -20.77
C HIS A 19 2.54 -1.08 -19.31
N THR A 20 2.49 -2.38 -19.01
CA THR A 20 2.80 -2.88 -17.68
C THR A 20 4.29 -3.18 -17.60
N GLU A 21 4.93 -2.68 -16.56
CA GLU A 21 6.34 -2.96 -16.27
C GLU A 21 6.45 -3.61 -14.90
N ALA A 22 7.25 -4.67 -14.82
CA ALA A 22 7.47 -5.44 -13.60
C ALA A 22 8.86 -5.15 -13.04
N HIS A 23 8.92 -4.87 -11.74
CA HIS A 23 10.15 -4.54 -11.03
C HIS A 23 10.29 -5.40 -9.78
N VAL A 24 11.46 -6.00 -9.56
CA VAL A 24 11.81 -6.61 -8.29
C VAL A 24 12.32 -5.51 -7.35
N VAL A 25 11.59 -5.26 -6.26
CA VAL A 25 11.88 -4.14 -5.35
C VAL A 25 12.68 -4.53 -4.12
N ALA A 26 12.70 -5.82 -3.78
CA ALA A 26 13.49 -6.35 -2.67
C ALA A 26 13.60 -7.87 -2.74
N HIS A 27 14.61 -8.40 -2.05
CA HIS A 27 14.75 -9.81 -1.72
C HIS A 27 14.65 -10.01 -0.21
N ILE A 28 13.97 -11.07 0.22
CA ILE A 28 13.82 -11.43 1.63
C ILE A 28 14.14 -12.91 1.78
N THR A 29 15.12 -13.23 2.60
CA THR A 29 15.46 -14.61 2.94
C THR A 29 14.70 -14.99 4.21
N GLY A 30 13.91 -16.06 4.16
CA GLY A 30 13.12 -16.48 5.32
C GLY A 30 11.79 -17.12 4.95
N LEU A 31 10.79 -16.89 5.80
CA LEU A 31 9.46 -17.45 5.62
C LEU A 31 8.66 -16.63 4.59
N ARG A 32 7.78 -17.32 3.88
CA ARG A 32 6.87 -16.68 2.92
C ARG A 32 5.96 -15.64 3.58
N GLU A 33 5.54 -15.89 4.81
CA GLU A 33 4.67 -15.00 5.58
C GLU A 33 5.36 -13.67 5.90
N GLU A 34 6.65 -13.71 6.24
CA GLU A 34 7.47 -12.51 6.46
C GLU A 34 7.58 -11.70 5.16
N ALA A 35 7.77 -12.38 4.03
CA ALA A 35 7.81 -11.75 2.73
C ALA A 35 6.48 -11.09 2.34
N LEU A 36 5.35 -11.74 2.63
CA LEU A 36 4.01 -11.17 2.42
C LEU A 36 3.74 -9.99 3.34
N ALA A 37 4.16 -10.03 4.60
CA ALA A 37 3.98 -8.93 5.56
C ALA A 37 4.78 -7.68 5.14
N GLU A 38 6.00 -7.86 4.66
CA GLU A 38 6.80 -6.79 4.09
C GLU A 38 6.18 -6.26 2.78
N LEU A 39 5.71 -7.15 1.89
CA LEU A 39 5.02 -6.74 0.68
C LEU A 39 3.76 -5.92 1.00
N GLU A 40 3.01 -6.29 2.05
CA GLU A 40 1.83 -5.54 2.50
C GLU A 40 2.20 -4.13 2.96
N ARG A 41 3.25 -3.99 3.77
CA ARG A 41 3.75 -2.68 4.22
C ARG A 41 4.10 -1.80 3.03
N ARG A 42 4.80 -2.35 2.04
CA ARG A 42 5.13 -1.63 0.79
C ARG A 42 3.90 -1.28 -0.02
N ALA A 43 2.94 -2.19 -0.17
CA ALA A 43 1.72 -1.94 -0.93
C ALA A 43 0.88 -0.81 -0.31
N ARG A 44 0.86 -0.71 1.03
CA ARG A 44 0.19 0.37 1.77
C ARG A 44 0.86 1.73 1.58
N SER A 45 2.20 1.78 1.53
CA SER A 45 2.95 3.02 1.32
C SER A 45 3.17 3.39 -0.16
N HIS A 46 2.92 2.47 -1.09
CA HIS A 46 3.12 2.70 -2.53
C HIS A 46 2.19 3.78 -3.09
N SER A 47 2.78 4.72 -3.83
CA SER A 47 2.09 5.77 -4.59
C SER A 47 2.61 5.78 -6.03
N PRO A 48 1.87 5.22 -7.01
CA PRO A 48 2.30 5.23 -8.40
C PRO A 48 2.25 6.63 -9.00
N GLU A 49 3.08 6.90 -10.01
CA GLU A 49 3.13 8.21 -10.70
C GLU A 49 1.80 8.53 -11.42
N HIS A 50 1.06 7.50 -11.83
CA HIS A 50 -0.24 7.62 -12.46
C HIS A 50 -1.30 6.83 -11.69
N PRO A 51 -2.52 7.38 -11.56
CA PRO A 51 -3.04 8.61 -12.18
C PRO A 51 -2.65 9.92 -11.47
N ARG A 52 -2.44 11.01 -12.25
CA ARG A 52 -2.23 12.37 -11.72
C ARG A 52 -3.43 12.96 -10.96
N SER A 53 -4.63 12.42 -11.17
CA SER A 53 -5.87 12.86 -10.52
C SER A 53 -6.61 11.65 -9.97
N PRO A 54 -6.17 11.10 -8.84
CA PRO A 54 -6.81 9.94 -8.22
C PRO A 54 -8.15 10.35 -7.59
N LYS A 55 -9.22 9.65 -7.93
CA LYS A 55 -10.56 9.82 -7.34
C LYS A 55 -10.81 8.83 -6.21
N ARG A 56 -10.32 7.60 -6.37
CA ARG A 56 -10.52 6.53 -5.39
C ARG A 56 -9.33 5.59 -5.42
N ARG A 57 -8.87 5.16 -4.24
CA ARG A 57 -7.80 4.19 -4.05
C ARG A 57 -8.35 2.99 -3.28
N ARG A 58 -8.06 1.78 -3.74
CA ARG A 58 -8.47 0.52 -3.11
C ARG A 58 -7.27 -0.43 -3.10
N LEU A 59 -6.88 -0.91 -1.92
CA LEU A 59 -5.89 -1.97 -1.77
C LEU A 59 -6.61 -3.26 -1.38
N LEU A 60 -6.46 -4.28 -2.19
CA LEU A 60 -7.12 -5.57 -2.08
C LEU A 60 -6.08 -6.65 -1.78
N ARG A 61 -6.42 -7.60 -0.92
CA ARG A 61 -5.61 -8.80 -0.71
C ARG A 61 -5.99 -9.85 -1.76
N GLN A 62 -5.00 -10.49 -2.38
CA GLN A 62 -5.16 -11.58 -3.34
C GLN A 62 -4.23 -12.72 -2.90
N ASN A 63 -4.61 -13.99 -3.10
CA ASN A 63 -3.90 -15.21 -2.64
C ASN A 63 -2.39 -15.04 -2.30
N ASP A 64 -1.60 -14.58 -3.26
CA ASP A 64 -0.14 -14.48 -3.19
C ASP A 64 0.41 -13.05 -3.23
N GLY A 65 -0.41 -12.06 -2.86
CA GLY A 65 0.00 -10.67 -2.79
C GLY A 65 -1.15 -9.68 -2.67
N PHE A 66 -1.02 -8.54 -3.35
CA PHE A 66 -1.95 -7.42 -3.22
C PHE A 66 -2.24 -6.77 -4.56
N LEU A 67 -3.44 -6.22 -4.70
CA LEU A 67 -3.88 -5.45 -5.86
C LEU A 67 -4.27 -4.06 -5.42
N LEU A 68 -3.54 -3.06 -5.91
CA LEU A 68 -3.88 -1.66 -5.76
C LEU A 68 -4.61 -1.19 -7.00
N VAL A 69 -5.85 -0.76 -6.83
CA VAL A 69 -6.68 -0.18 -7.88
C VAL A 69 -6.89 1.30 -7.58
N ILE A 70 -6.50 2.15 -8.51
CA ILE A 70 -6.70 3.59 -8.42
C ILE A 70 -7.58 4.06 -9.58
N ASP A 71 -8.77 4.57 -9.26
CA ASP A 71 -9.66 5.15 -10.24
C ASP A 71 -9.19 6.58 -10.54
N GLY A 72 -8.75 6.83 -11.77
CA GLY A 72 -8.45 8.15 -12.28
C GLY A 72 -9.69 8.84 -12.86
N ALA A 73 -9.50 10.06 -13.37
CA ALA A 73 -10.60 10.80 -14.01
C ALA A 73 -11.17 10.11 -15.26
N TRP A 74 -10.33 9.40 -16.02
CA TRP A 74 -10.67 8.83 -17.33
C TRP A 74 -10.57 7.31 -17.40
N GLN A 75 -9.81 6.69 -16.50
CA GLN A 75 -9.61 5.24 -16.46
C GLN A 75 -9.09 4.83 -15.08
N SER A 76 -9.22 3.54 -14.77
CA SER A 76 -8.59 2.94 -13.60
C SER A 76 -7.19 2.44 -13.93
N PHE A 77 -6.32 2.46 -12.93
CA PHE A 77 -4.96 1.96 -12.98
C PHE A 77 -4.81 0.87 -11.94
N VAL A 78 -4.03 -0.16 -12.29
CA VAL A 78 -3.78 -1.31 -11.43
C VAL A 78 -2.28 -1.43 -11.20
N THR A 79 -1.91 -1.61 -9.95
CA THR A 79 -0.58 -2.04 -9.53
C THR A 79 -0.72 -3.37 -8.81
N ARG A 80 -0.04 -4.40 -9.30
CA ARG A 80 -0.02 -5.72 -8.67
C ARG A 80 1.27 -5.89 -7.87
N PHE A 81 1.12 -6.40 -6.66
CA PHE A 81 2.20 -6.76 -5.76
C PHE A 81 2.17 -8.28 -5.63
N THR A 82 3.29 -8.94 -5.91
CA THR A 82 3.39 -10.40 -5.78
C THR A 82 4.66 -10.80 -5.04
N VAL A 83 4.58 -11.90 -4.29
CA VAL A 83 5.75 -12.58 -3.75
C VAL A 83 6.04 -13.80 -4.62
N ALA A 84 7.29 -13.94 -5.07
CA ALA A 84 7.77 -15.07 -5.85
C ALA A 84 9.04 -15.65 -5.24
N GLU A 85 9.20 -16.97 -5.30
CA GLU A 85 10.47 -17.61 -4.92
C GLU A 85 11.54 -17.27 -5.97
N LEU A 86 12.71 -16.84 -5.51
CA LEU A 86 13.87 -16.59 -6.37
C LEU A 86 14.57 -17.93 -6.64
N LEU A 87 14.47 -18.41 -7.88
CA LEU A 87 15.09 -19.68 -8.30
C LEU A 87 16.50 -19.49 -8.86
N GLU A 88 16.72 -18.41 -9.61
CA GLU A 88 18.00 -18.09 -10.24
C GLU A 88 18.12 -16.56 -10.41
N ASP A 89 19.30 -16.02 -10.16
CA ASP A 89 19.68 -14.64 -10.45
C ASP A 89 21.04 -14.65 -11.14
N SER A 90 21.05 -14.28 -12.43
CA SER A 90 22.23 -14.38 -13.29
C SER A 90 23.34 -13.41 -12.91
N ASP A 91 23.03 -12.33 -12.18
CA ASP A 91 23.98 -11.29 -11.77
C ASP A 91 23.89 -11.03 -10.25
N ALA A 92 23.58 -12.09 -9.48
CA ALA A 92 23.52 -12.00 -8.03
C ALA A 92 24.83 -11.41 -7.49
N PRO A 93 24.78 -10.34 -6.68
CA PRO A 93 25.98 -9.77 -6.11
C PRO A 93 26.70 -10.86 -5.33
N ALA A 94 27.97 -11.11 -5.65
CA ALA A 94 28.79 -12.04 -4.90
C ALA A 94 28.68 -11.67 -3.43
N VAL A 95 28.14 -12.59 -2.61
CA VAL A 95 28.07 -12.43 -1.16
C VAL A 95 29.46 -11.97 -0.74
N PRO A 96 29.63 -10.75 -0.18
CA PRO A 96 30.96 -10.30 0.17
C PRO A 96 31.53 -11.36 1.10
N GLU A 97 32.59 -12.03 0.65
CA GLU A 97 33.36 -12.90 1.52
C GLU A 97 33.67 -12.06 2.76
N PRO A 98 33.47 -12.59 3.98
CA PRO A 98 33.79 -11.83 5.18
C PRO A 98 35.26 -11.46 5.04
N VAL A 99 35.50 -10.19 4.72
CA VAL A 99 36.84 -9.67 4.58
C VAL A 99 37.40 -9.81 5.98
N ALA A 100 38.22 -10.84 6.18
CA ALA A 100 38.98 -10.99 7.41
C ALA A 100 39.70 -9.65 7.58
N GLU A 101 39.28 -8.90 8.59
CA GLU A 101 39.83 -7.60 8.93
C GLU A 101 41.31 -7.79 9.27
N SER A 102 42.15 -7.76 8.24
CA SER A 102 43.59 -7.71 8.40
C SER A 102 43.93 -6.30 8.86
N SER A 103 44.08 -6.16 10.18
CA SER A 103 44.88 -5.18 10.91
C SER A 103 45.58 -4.11 10.07
N THR A 104 45.38 -2.83 10.42
CA THR A 104 46.41 -1.95 11.01
C THR A 104 45.87 -0.52 11.18
N VAL A 105 45.46 -0.11 12.39
CA VAL A 105 45.60 1.28 12.90
C VAL A 105 45.65 1.21 14.45
N PRO A 106 46.51 1.99 15.15
CA PRO A 106 47.07 1.61 16.45
C PRO A 106 46.18 1.99 17.64
N ASP A 107 46.32 1.18 18.69
CA ASP A 107 46.06 1.42 20.12
C ASP A 107 45.38 2.76 20.46
N ALA A 108 44.05 2.76 20.47
CA ALA A 108 43.26 3.66 21.28
C ALA A 108 42.52 2.78 22.28
N ALA A 109 42.89 2.89 23.57
CA ALA A 109 42.29 2.12 24.65
C ALA A 109 40.75 2.17 24.56
N PRO A 110 40.05 1.03 24.72
CA PRO A 110 38.60 1.01 24.66
C PRO A 110 38.05 1.79 25.86
N ALA A 111 37.30 2.86 25.58
CA ALA A 111 36.48 3.49 26.61
C ALA A 111 35.44 2.46 27.09
N GLU A 112 35.34 2.28 28.40
CA GLU A 112 34.38 1.36 29.01
C GLU A 112 32.94 1.69 28.54
N PRO A 113 32.14 0.69 28.13
CA PRO A 113 30.79 0.92 27.65
C PRO A 113 29.92 1.44 28.79
N VAL A 114 29.31 2.61 28.57
CA VAL A 114 28.35 3.19 29.51
C VAL A 114 27.10 2.30 29.52
N GLU A 115 26.65 1.88 30.70
CA GLU A 115 25.46 1.03 30.85
C GLU A 115 24.22 1.72 30.25
N PRO A 116 23.40 0.99 29.46
CA PRO A 116 22.19 1.54 28.87
C PRO A 116 21.15 1.82 29.96
N VAL A 117 20.58 3.02 29.93
CA VAL A 117 19.48 3.41 30.82
C VAL A 117 18.24 2.58 30.46
N GLU A 118 17.58 2.01 31.47
CA GLU A 118 16.36 1.21 31.29
C GLU A 118 15.25 2.00 30.59
N PRO A 119 14.53 1.38 29.64
CA PRO A 119 13.45 2.04 28.93
C PRO A 119 12.26 2.29 29.87
N VAL A 120 11.71 3.49 29.80
CA VAL A 120 10.50 3.88 30.54
C VAL A 120 9.30 3.10 30.00
N GLU A 121 8.49 2.55 30.89
CA GLU A 121 7.29 1.78 30.53
C GLU A 121 6.28 2.64 29.76
N PRO A 122 5.61 2.09 28.73
CA PRO A 122 4.61 2.81 27.96
C PRO A 122 3.35 3.07 28.78
N VAL A 123 2.81 4.28 28.66
CA VAL A 123 1.54 4.67 29.28
C VAL A 123 0.39 3.96 28.57
N GLU A 124 -0.57 3.42 29.35
CA GLU A 124 -1.73 2.72 28.82
C GLU A 124 -2.62 3.63 27.95
N PRO A 125 -3.21 3.10 26.87
CA PRO A 125 -4.08 3.86 25.98
C PRO A 125 -5.42 4.19 26.66
N VAL A 126 -5.89 5.41 26.42
CA VAL A 126 -7.21 5.86 26.87
C VAL A 126 -8.32 5.19 26.04
N GLU A 127 -9.37 4.74 26.71
CA GLU A 127 -10.52 4.09 26.07
C GLU A 127 -11.28 5.03 25.11
N PRO A 128 -11.77 4.51 23.97
CA PRO A 128 -12.50 5.31 22.99
C PRO A 128 -13.88 5.70 23.52
N VAL A 129 -14.31 6.93 23.20
CA VAL A 129 -15.65 7.42 23.49
C VAL A 129 -16.66 6.75 22.55
N GLU A 130 -17.82 6.36 23.11
CA GLU A 130 -18.90 5.72 22.35
C GLU A 130 -19.49 6.63 21.27
N PRO A 131 -19.89 6.06 20.11
CA PRO A 131 -20.47 6.82 19.02
C PRO A 131 -21.89 7.30 19.35
N VAL A 132 -22.22 8.51 18.91
CA VAL A 132 -23.56 9.08 19.02
C VAL A 132 -24.49 8.41 18.00
N GLU A 133 -25.72 8.09 18.43
CA GLU A 133 -26.72 7.47 17.57
C GLU A 133 -27.16 8.40 16.42
N PRO A 134 -27.42 7.85 15.21
CA PRO A 134 -27.85 8.62 14.06
C PRO A 134 -29.29 9.12 14.22
N VAL A 135 -29.52 10.37 13.79
CA VAL A 135 -30.86 10.97 13.75
C VAL A 135 -31.65 10.36 12.58
N GLU A 136 -32.91 10.02 12.82
CA GLU A 136 -33.81 9.46 11.79
C GLU A 136 -34.05 10.44 10.62
N PRO A 137 -34.09 9.95 9.38
CA PRO A 137 -34.34 10.79 8.22
C PRO A 137 -35.80 11.25 8.13
N VAL A 138 -36.00 12.53 7.85
CA VAL A 138 -37.32 13.11 7.60
C VAL A 138 -37.81 12.70 6.20
N GLU A 139 -38.89 11.93 6.13
CA GLU A 139 -39.52 11.54 4.86
C GLU A 139 -40.08 12.77 4.13
N GLN A 140 -39.43 13.17 3.03
CA GLN A 140 -40.01 14.16 2.12
C GLN A 140 -41.12 13.49 1.31
N GLN A 141 -42.35 13.95 1.51
CA GLN A 141 -43.53 13.46 0.79
C GLN A 141 -43.45 13.88 -0.68
N VAL A 142 -42.91 13.00 -1.53
CA VAL A 142 -42.90 13.19 -2.99
C VAL A 142 -44.26 12.72 -3.53
N GLU A 143 -45.05 13.65 -4.07
CA GLU A 143 -46.29 13.32 -4.79
C GLU A 143 -45.96 12.45 -6.02
N ARG A 144 -46.69 11.34 -6.18
CA ARG A 144 -46.48 10.36 -7.27
C ARG A 144 -47.77 10.16 -8.06
N TYR A 145 -47.63 9.91 -9.35
CA TYR A 145 -48.71 9.45 -10.21
C TYR A 145 -49.18 8.04 -9.80
N PRO A 146 -50.36 7.57 -10.28
CA PRO A 146 -50.88 6.23 -9.98
C PRO A 146 -49.97 5.06 -10.41
N ASP A 147 -49.02 5.33 -11.31
CA ASP A 147 -48.00 4.39 -11.78
C ASP A 147 -46.71 4.39 -10.91
N GLY A 148 -46.68 5.19 -9.84
CA GLY A 148 -45.57 5.28 -8.90
C GLY A 148 -44.45 6.25 -9.32
N VAL A 149 -44.56 6.92 -10.47
CA VAL A 149 -43.57 7.90 -10.93
C VAL A 149 -43.75 9.22 -10.17
N PRO A 150 -42.69 9.85 -9.62
CA PRO A 150 -42.81 11.13 -8.94
C PRO A 150 -43.29 12.22 -9.91
N VAL A 151 -44.29 12.99 -9.48
CA VAL A 151 -44.94 14.06 -10.26
C VAL A 151 -43.93 15.13 -10.65
N ARG A 152 -42.96 15.40 -9.77
CA ARG A 152 -41.79 16.21 -10.07
C ARG A 152 -40.54 15.35 -9.96
N PRO A 153 -39.76 15.19 -11.03
CA PRO A 153 -38.50 14.49 -10.93
C PRO A 153 -37.49 15.36 -10.16
N ALA A 154 -36.63 14.72 -9.37
CA ALA A 154 -35.72 15.38 -8.42
C ALA A 154 -34.67 16.32 -9.04
N TRP A 155 -34.59 16.37 -10.38
CA TRP A 155 -33.69 17.24 -11.13
C TRP A 155 -34.37 18.51 -11.68
N LEU A 156 -35.71 18.60 -11.65
CA LEU A 156 -36.44 19.74 -12.20
C LEU A 156 -36.32 20.95 -11.25
N GLY A 157 -35.66 22.02 -11.70
CA GLY A 157 -35.36 23.22 -10.90
C GLY A 157 -33.95 23.26 -10.29
N ARG A 158 -33.07 22.34 -10.71
CA ARG A 158 -31.63 22.38 -10.42
C ARG A 158 -30.91 23.21 -11.47
N ASP A 159 -30.39 24.35 -11.05
CA ASP A 159 -29.59 25.25 -11.90
C ASP A 159 -28.11 24.79 -12.01
N ASP A 160 -27.75 23.71 -11.32
CA ASP A 160 -26.40 23.13 -11.27
C ASP A 160 -26.21 21.93 -12.23
N LEU A 161 -27.17 21.67 -13.10
CA LEU A 161 -27.06 20.70 -14.18
C LEU A 161 -26.72 21.42 -15.51
N PRO A 162 -25.76 20.91 -16.31
CA PRO A 162 -25.29 21.55 -17.53
C PRO A 162 -26.30 21.50 -18.69
#